data_AF-A0AAU0TCW7-F1
#
_entry.id   AF-A0AAU0TCW7-F1
#
_cell.length_a   1.000
_cell.length_b   1.000
_cell.length_c   1.000
_cell.angle_alpha   90.00
_cell.angle_beta   90.00
_cell.angle_gamma   90.00
#
_symmetry.space_group_name_H-M   'P 1'
#
loop_
_entity.id
_entity.type
_entity.pdbx_description
1 polymer ?
#
loop_
_entity_poly.entity_id
_entity_poly.type
_entity_poly.pdbx_seq_one_letter_code
_entity_poly.pdbx_strand_id
1 'polypeptide(L)' 'MQSKVDVAVMIGSGVPASLRAVGQSVCWVVLLNGERRGTAFSSRDEAEACRAAWLAQLSGKRPDSLH' A
#
# COMPACT_ATOMS: atom_id res chain seq x y z
N MET A 1 -14.36 7.89 11.25
CA MET A 1 -13.37 8.20 10.19
C MET A 1 -13.21 6.96 9.33
N GLN A 2 -13.57 6.98 8.05
CA GLN A 2 -13.36 5.84 7.15
C GLN A 2 -11.90 5.84 6.70
N SER A 3 -11.14 4.80 7.06
CA SER A 3 -9.78 4.64 6.59
C SER A 3 -9.78 4.16 5.14
N LYS A 4 -9.24 4.97 4.23
CA LYS A 4 -9.17 4.67 2.79
C LYS A 4 -7.84 3.99 2.46
N VAL A 5 -7.91 2.86 1.78
CA VAL A 5 -6.74 2.12 1.31
C VAL A 5 -6.70 2.17 -0.22
N ASP A 6 -5.69 2.84 -0.75
CA ASP A 6 -5.44 3.01 -2.18
C ASP A 6 -4.15 2.30 -2.57
N VAL A 7 -4.07 1.80 -3.81
CA VAL A 7 -2.83 1.30 -4.41
C VAL A 7 -2.36 2.34 -5.42
N ALA A 8 -1.14 2.84 -5.24
CA ALA A 8 -0.50 3.74 -6.18
C ALA A 8 0.63 3.03 -6.91
N VAL A 9 0.81 3.37 -8.20
CA VAL A 9 1.95 2.93 -8.99
C VAL A 9 2.94 4.07 -9.09
N MET A 10 4.22 3.77 -8.86
CA MET A 10 5.32 4.70 -9.07
C MET A 10 6.12 4.22 -10.28
N ILE A 11 6.38 5.14 -11.21
CA ILE A 11 7.08 4.86 -12.48
C ILE A 11 8.27 5.81 -12.60
N GLY A 12 9.41 5.31 -13.03
CA GLY A 12 10.59 6.14 -13.27
C GLY A 12 11.24 6.66 -11.99
N SER A 13 11.30 7.99 -11.81
CA SER A 13 11.97 8.62 -10.65
C SER A 13 11.26 8.40 -9.32
N GLY A 14 9.97 8.02 -9.35
CA GLY A 14 9.23 7.62 -8.16
C GLY A 14 9.66 6.26 -7.60
N VAL A 15 10.33 5.42 -8.39
CA VAL A 15 10.78 4.10 -7.95
C VAL A 15 12.00 4.26 -7.02
N PRO A 16 11.99 3.65 -5.81
CA PRO A 16 13.11 3.73 -4.89
C PRO A 16 14.40 3.17 -5.52
N ALA A 17 15.54 3.78 -5.18
CA ALA A 17 16.84 3.44 -5.75
C ALA A 17 17.17 1.94 -5.63
N SER A 18 16.78 1.29 -4.54
CA SER A 18 16.94 -0.15 -4.32
C SER A 18 16.23 -1.01 -5.36
N LEU A 19 15.01 -0.62 -5.79
CA LEU A 19 14.27 -1.32 -6.84
C LEU A 19 14.79 -0.98 -8.24
N ARG A 20 15.20 0.28 -8.47
CA ARG A 20 15.87 0.66 -9.72
C ARG A 20 17.19 -0.08 -9.93
N ALA A 21 17.95 -0.33 -8.86
CA ALA A 21 19.21 -1.05 -8.92
C ALA A 21 19.05 -2.52 -9.36
N VAL A 22 17.89 -3.13 -9.11
CA VAL A 22 17.55 -4.48 -9.59
C VAL A 22 16.82 -4.47 -10.94
N GLY A 23 16.78 -3.33 -11.63
CA GLY A 23 16.21 -3.21 -12.98
C GLY A 23 14.69 -3.00 -13.03
N GLN A 24 14.03 -2.75 -11.89
CA GLN A 24 12.60 -2.44 -11.90
C GLN A 24 12.34 -0.99 -12.31
N SER A 25 11.50 -0.84 -13.33
CA SER A 25 11.04 0.45 -13.86
C SER A 25 9.71 0.92 -13.27
N VAL A 26 9.03 0.03 -12.54
CA VAL A 26 7.70 0.22 -11.96
C VAL A 26 7.65 -0.44 -10.59
N CYS A 27 7.02 0.21 -9.62
CA CYS A 27 6.71 -0.39 -8.33
C CYS A 27 5.34 0.05 -7.82
N TRP A 28 4.69 -0.79 -7.02
CA TRP A 28 3.39 -0.51 -6.43
C TRP A 28 3.54 -0.23 -4.94
N VAL A 29 2.77 0.71 -4.41
CA VAL A 29 2.77 1.04 -2.99
C VAL A 29 1.34 1.14 -2.49
N VAL A 30 1.11 0.71 -1.26
CA VAL A 30 -0.18 0.87 -0.59
C VAL A 30 -0.17 2.19 0.17
N LEU A 31 -1.19 3.00 -0.07
CA LEU A 31 -1.44 4.26 0.62
C LEU A 31 -2.62 4.06 1.57
N LEU A 32 -2.44 4.45 2.83
CA LEU A 32 -3.49 4.53 3.83
C LEU A 32 -3.78 6.00 4.10
N ASN A 33 -4.98 6.47 3.80
CA ASN A 33 -5.37 7.88 3.94
C ASN A 33 -4.40 8.86 3.26
N GLY A 34 -3.80 8.46 2.14
CA GLY A 34 -2.81 9.27 1.41
C GLY A 34 -1.37 9.13 1.93
N GLU A 35 -1.14 8.45 3.05
CA GLU A 35 0.21 8.16 3.54
C GLU A 35 0.70 6.79 3.06
N ARG A 36 1.96 6.73 2.61
CA ARG A 36 2.57 5.46 2.20
C ARG A 36 2.77 4.56 3.42
N ARG A 37 2.02 3.46 3.47
CA ARG A 37 2.10 2.44 4.52
C ARG A 37 2.56 1.12 3.91
N GLY A 38 3.86 0.86 4.01
CA GLY A 38 4.45 -0.43 3.64
C GLY A 38 5.65 -0.32 2.72
N THR A 39 6.08 -1.49 2.21
CA THR A 39 7.16 -1.64 1.26
C THR A 39 6.66 -1.39 -0.16
N ALA A 40 7.59 -1.05 -1.07
CA ALA A 40 7.27 -1.03 -2.49
C ALA A 40 7.23 -2.47 -3.02
N PHE A 41 6.11 -2.85 -3.61
CA PHE A 41 5.86 -4.15 -4.21
C PHE A 41 6.34 -4.16 -5.65
N SER A 42 6.86 -5.32 -6.07
CA SER A 42 7.35 -5.53 -7.44
C SER A 42 6.20 -5.85 -8.40
N SER A 43 5.05 -6.26 -7.85
CA SER A 43 3.88 -6.70 -8.61
C SER A 43 2.62 -6.03 -8.06
N ARG A 44 1.67 -5.74 -8.96
CA ARG A 44 0.34 -5.23 -8.60
C ARG A 44 -0.41 -6.20 -7.68
N ASP A 45 -0.31 -7.49 -7.95
CA ASP A 45 -1.04 -8.54 -7.22
C ASP A 45 -0.69 -8.54 -5.72
N GLU A 46 0.61 -8.45 -5.41
CA GLU A 46 1.09 -8.33 -4.02
C GLU A 46 0.55 -7.07 -3.33
N ALA A 47 0.53 -5.94 -4.05
CA ALA A 47 -0.01 -4.69 -3.53
C ALA A 47 -1.52 -4.76 -3.29
N GLU A 48 -2.26 -5.45 -4.17
CA GLU A 48 -3.70 -5.66 -3.99
C GLU A 48 -4.02 -6.62 -2.84
N ALA A 49 -3.24 -7.71 -2.69
CA ALA A 49 -3.34 -8.61 -1.54
C ALA A 49 -3.08 -7.86 -0.22
N CYS A 50 -2.06 -6.99 -0.20
CA CYS A 50 -1.77 -6.14 0.95
C CYS A 50 -2.91 -5.13 1.22
N ARG A 51 -3.47 -4.51 0.17
CA ARG A 51 -4.65 -3.64 0.28
C ARG A 51 -5.84 -4.39 0.89
N ALA A 52 -6.11 -5.61 0.43
CA ALA A 52 -7.19 -6.43 0.96
C ALA A 52 -6.98 -6.76 2.44
N ALA A 53 -5.75 -7.12 2.83
CA ALA A 53 -5.39 -7.35 4.23
C ALA A 53 -5.55 -6.09 5.10
N TRP A 54 -5.18 -4.91 4.59
CA TRP A 54 -5.42 -3.64 5.27
C TRP A 54 -6.91 -3.33 5.41
N LEU A 55 -7.70 -3.51 4.34
CA LEU A 55 -9.15 -3.30 4.39
C LEU A 55 -9.82 -4.26 5.37
N ALA A 56 -9.39 -5.52 5.43
CA ALA A 56 -9.88 -6.49 6.40
C ALA A 56 -9.55 -6.08 7.84
N GLN A 57 -8.32 -5.62 8.09
CA GLN A 57 -7.92 -5.10 9.41
C GLN A 57 -8.70 -3.84 9.80
N LEU A 58 -8.91 -2.92 8.87
CA LEU A 58 -9.65 -1.67 9.12
C LEU A 58 -11.15 -1.91 9.29
N SER A 59 -11.72 -2.85 8.54
CA SER A 59 -13.12 -3.26 8.66
C SER A 59 -13.37 -4.08 9.92
N GLY A 60 -12.39 -4.89 10.33
CA GLY A 60 -12.38 -5.64 11.59
C GLY A 60 -12.15 -4.74 12.80
N LYS A 61 -11.41 -3.63 12.64
CA LYS A 61 -11.20 -2.58 13.64
C LYS A 61 -12.41 -1.64 13.67
N ARG A 62 -13.61 -2.15 13.96
CA ARG A 62 -14.63 -1.31 14.58
C ARG A 62 -14.09 -0.95 15.97
N PRO A 63 -13.93 0.34 16.33
CA PRO A 63 -13.76 0.72 17.71
C PRO A 63 -15.11 0.55 18.42
N ASP A 64 -15.53 -0.69 18.63
CA ASP A 64 -16.51 -1.02 19.67
C ASP A 64 -15.73 -1.35 20.93
N SER A 65 -15.19 -0.30 21.55
CA SER A 65 -14.76 -0.29 22.94
C SER A 65 -14.27 1.11 23.22
N LEU A 66 -15.17 1.91 23.78
CA LEU A 66 -14.98 2.71 24.98
C LEU A 66 -16.24 3.57 25.11
N HIS A 67 -17.28 2.94 25.66
CA HIS A 67 -18.45 3.59 26.24
C HIS A 67 -18.34 3.48 27.77
#